data_AF-A0A561Q4F7-F1
#
_entry.id   AF-A0A561Q4F7-F1
#
_cell.length_a   1.000
_cell.length_b   1.000
_cell.length_c   1.000
_cell.angle_alpha   90.00
_cell.angle_beta   90.00
_cell.angle_gamma   90.00
#
_symmetry.space_group_name_H-M   'P 1'
#
loop_
_entity.id
_entity.type
_entity.pdbx_description
1 polymer ?
#
loop_
_entity_poly.entity_id
_entity_poly.type
_entity_poly.pdbx_seq_one_letter_code
_entity_poly.pdbx_strand_id
1 'polypeptide(L)'
;MTFRFKLYRITTVLALLISAFFVLSAVLSLAIAGPNISILLPFIMVVACFIHSILSIYLQRSLSSPDLPLKENTPSGIRIMGILGLIFAFMLLMSGFFAVTIPAEQMKDLLKQLPPEQQASIQSDMFKLLGKICLFAGVVFIVNINLSFRFLRQWQELHQGKGEDGE
;
A
#
# COMPACT_ATOMS: atom_id res chain seq x y z
N MET A 1 -1.91 11.11 -23.24
CA MET A 1 -1.86 10.68 -21.82
C MET A 1 -2.86 11.50 -21.01
N THR A 2 -3.98 10.91 -20.59
CA THR A 2 -4.99 11.61 -19.78
C THR A 2 -4.44 11.97 -18.39
N PHE A 3 -4.95 13.02 -17.74
CA PHE A 3 -4.54 13.42 -16.39
C PHE A 3 -4.59 12.25 -15.39
N ARG A 4 -5.66 11.44 -15.47
CA ARG A 4 -5.86 10.26 -14.62
C ARG A 4 -4.75 9.22 -14.78
N PHE A 5 -4.23 9.03 -16.00
CA PHE A 5 -3.14 8.09 -16.25
C PHE A 5 -1.80 8.61 -15.69
N LYS A 6 -1.55 9.92 -15.80
CA LYS A 6 -0.38 10.54 -15.16
C LYS A 6 -0.44 10.39 -13.63
N LEU A 7 -1.61 10.67 -13.04
CA LEU A 7 -1.84 10.48 -11.62
C LEU A 7 -1.57 9.03 -11.22
N TYR A 8 -2.11 8.06 -11.97
CA TYR A 8 -1.88 6.63 -11.72
C TYR A 8 -0.39 6.27 -11.73
N ARG A 9 0.36 6.73 -12.73
CA ARG A 9 1.82 6.50 -12.80
C ARG A 9 2.54 7.06 -11.58
N ILE A 10 2.24 8.30 -11.18
CA ILE A 10 2.86 8.94 -10.01
C ILE A 10 2.49 8.19 -8.73
N THR A 11 1.21 7.87 -8.52
CA THR A 11 0.75 7.18 -7.32
C THR A 11 1.29 5.76 -7.23
N THR A 12 1.48 5.07 -8.35
CA THR A 12 2.11 3.74 -8.37
C THR A 12 3.58 3.79 -7.97
N VAL A 13 4.34 4.79 -8.47
CA VAL A 13 5.74 4.96 -8.07
C VAL A 13 5.83 5.27 -6.58
N LEU A 14 4.99 6.18 -6.07
CA LEU A 14 4.94 6.50 -4.64
C LEU A 14 4.54 5.28 -3.80
N ALA A 15 3.49 4.56 -4.20
CA ALA A 15 3.05 3.34 -3.51
C ALA A 15 4.15 2.26 -3.51
N LEU A 16 4.88 2.10 -4.62
CA LEU A 16 5.99 1.16 -4.71
C LEU A 16 7.12 1.54 -3.75
N LEU A 17 7.52 2.82 -3.70
CA LEU A 17 8.56 3.28 -2.79
C LEU A 17 8.18 3.11 -1.32
N ILE A 18 6.95 3.50 -0.97
CA ILE A 18 6.43 3.38 0.40
C ILE A 18 6.34 1.91 0.82
N SER A 19 5.76 1.06 -0.04
CA SER A 19 5.64 -0.37 0.26
C SER A 19 7.00 -1.06 0.31
N ALA A 20 7.95 -0.72 -0.58
CA ALA A 20 9.32 -1.24 -0.51
C ALA A 20 10.01 -0.89 0.81
N PHE A 21 9.87 0.37 1.26
CA PHE A 21 10.40 0.81 2.55
C PHE A 21 9.78 0.04 3.72
N PHE A 22 8.46 -0.18 3.72
CA PHE A 22 7.79 -0.97 4.75
C PHE A 22 8.16 -2.45 4.71
N VAL A 23 8.29 -3.07 3.52
CA VAL A 23 8.77 -4.45 3.38
C VAL A 23 10.16 -4.57 3.99
N LEU A 24 11.08 -3.67 3.62
CA LEU A 24 12.44 -3.68 4.15
C LEU A 24 12.45 -3.52 5.67
N SER A 25 11.69 -2.56 6.20
CA SER A 25 11.57 -2.31 7.64
C SER A 25 11.05 -3.55 8.37
N ALA A 26 10.02 -4.21 7.83
CA ALA A 26 9.45 -5.41 8.42
C ALA A 26 10.41 -6.62 8.36
N VAL A 27 11.17 -6.77 7.27
CA VAL A 27 12.22 -7.80 7.15
C VAL A 27 13.33 -7.56 8.19
N LEU A 28 13.77 -6.32 8.37
CA LEU A 28 14.76 -5.97 9.39
C LEU A 28 14.22 -6.23 10.80
N SER A 29 12.98 -5.86 11.09
CA SER A 29 12.34 -6.17 12.38
C SER A 29 12.26 -7.68 12.62
N LEU A 30 11.91 -8.47 11.59
CA LEU A 30 11.86 -9.93 11.68
C LEU A 30 13.25 -10.53 11.94
N ALA A 31 14.30 -9.97 11.34
CA ALA A 31 15.68 -10.42 11.52
C ALA A 31 16.21 -10.12 12.94
N ILE A 32 15.84 -8.98 13.53
CA ILE A 32 16.32 -8.54 14.84
C ILE A 32 15.49 -9.17 15.97
N ALA A 33 14.16 -9.11 15.88
CA ALA A 33 13.26 -9.55 16.96
C ALA A 33 12.80 -11.01 16.82
N GLY A 34 13.08 -11.66 15.69
CA GLY A 34 12.61 -13.00 15.37
C GLY A 34 11.15 -13.05 14.91
N PRO A 35 10.68 -14.25 14.49
CA PRO A 35 9.31 -14.44 14.02
C PRO A 35 8.29 -14.33 15.16
N ASN A 36 7.45 -13.29 15.10
CA ASN A 36 6.30 -13.08 15.97
C ASN A 36 5.05 -12.81 15.13
N ILE A 37 3.90 -13.37 15.54
CA ILE A 37 2.60 -13.17 14.88
C ILE A 37 2.27 -11.69 14.67
N SER A 38 2.69 -10.84 15.63
CA SER A 38 2.47 -9.39 15.63
C SER A 38 3.23 -8.68 14.50
N ILE A 39 4.31 -9.27 13.99
CA ILE A 39 5.12 -8.76 12.88
C ILE A 39 4.69 -9.43 11.57
N LEU A 40 4.34 -10.71 11.61
CA LEU A 40 4.02 -11.51 10.43
C LEU A 40 2.75 -11.03 9.71
N LEU A 41 1.69 -10.71 10.47
CA LEU A 41 0.43 -10.23 9.89
C LEU A 41 0.60 -8.89 9.14
N PRO A 42 1.16 -7.82 9.74
CA PRO A 42 1.38 -6.58 9.00
C PRO A 42 2.40 -6.74 7.87
N PHE A 43 3.37 -7.65 8.00
CA PHE A 43 4.30 -7.96 6.92
C PHE A 43 3.59 -8.50 5.68
N ILE A 44 2.69 -9.48 5.82
CA ILE A 44 1.93 -10.05 4.70
C ILE A 44 1.09 -8.97 4.01
N MET A 45 0.45 -8.11 4.79
CA MET A 45 -0.39 -7.01 4.28
C MET A 45 0.43 -5.96 3.50
N VAL A 46 1.62 -5.62 3.99
CA VAL A 46 2.55 -4.73 3.29
C VAL A 46 3.03 -5.35 1.99
N VAL A 47 3.37 -6.64 2.00
CA VAL A 47 3.80 -7.37 0.79
C VAL A 47 2.69 -7.38 -0.26
N ALA A 48 1.42 -7.50 0.14
CA ALA A 48 0.30 -7.38 -0.79
C ALA A 48 0.27 -6.01 -1.50
N CYS A 49 0.54 -4.91 -0.78
CA CYS A 49 0.64 -3.57 -1.37
C CYS A 49 1.83 -3.44 -2.33
N PHE A 50 2.96 -4.08 -2.01
CA PHE A 50 4.14 -4.12 -2.86
C PHE A 50 3.86 -4.87 -4.16
N ILE A 51 3.31 -6.09 -4.07
CA ILE A 51 2.93 -6.89 -5.24
C ILE A 51 1.89 -6.14 -6.08
N HIS A 52 0.86 -5.57 -5.45
CA HIS A 52 -0.14 -4.77 -6.16
C HIS A 52 0.50 -3.62 -6.95
N SER A 53 1.51 -2.95 -6.39
CA SER A 53 2.23 -1.86 -7.08
C SER A 53 3.02 -2.36 -8.28
N ILE A 54 3.65 -3.54 -8.19
CA ILE A 54 4.30 -4.20 -9.33
C ILE A 54 3.29 -4.55 -10.43
N LEU A 55 2.17 -5.18 -10.07
CA LEU A 55 1.11 -5.52 -11.03
C LEU A 55 0.50 -4.27 -11.68
N SER A 56 0.42 -3.16 -10.93
CA SER A 56 -0.02 -1.86 -11.44
C SER A 56 0.92 -1.34 -12.53
N ILE A 57 2.23 -1.54 -12.41
CA ILE A 57 3.21 -1.18 -13.45
C ILE A 57 3.00 -2.02 -14.71
N TYR A 58 2.76 -3.33 -14.57
CA TYR A 58 2.45 -4.18 -15.73
C TYR A 58 1.18 -3.72 -16.45
N LEU A 59 0.14 -3.37 -15.70
CA LEU A 59 -1.09 -2.79 -16.26
C LEU A 59 -0.83 -1.47 -16.99
N GLN A 60 -0.02 -0.57 -16.43
CA GLN A 60 0.36 0.68 -17.12
C GLN A 60 1.10 0.43 -18.43
N ARG A 61 1.99 -0.58 -18.45
CA ARG A 61 2.73 -0.95 -19.64
C ARG A 61 1.80 -1.51 -20.71
N SER A 62 0.91 -2.43 -20.35
CA SER A 62 -0.07 -3.00 -21.29
C SER A 62 -1.04 -1.95 -21.83
N LEU A 63 -1.47 -0.99 -21.01
CA LEU A 63 -2.30 0.13 -21.47
C LEU A 63 -1.57 1.14 -22.37
N SER A 64 -0.25 1.27 -22.23
CA SER A 64 0.56 2.16 -23.07
C SER A 64 0.99 1.51 -24.38
N SER A 65 1.09 0.18 -24.39
CA SER A 65 1.57 -0.62 -25.52
C SER A 65 0.66 -1.84 -25.67
N PRO A 66 -0.36 -1.77 -26.55
CA PRO A 66 -1.37 -2.83 -26.69
C PRO A 66 -0.78 -4.16 -27.19
N ASP A 67 0.42 -4.15 -27.78
CA ASP A 67 1.15 -5.36 -28.21
C ASP A 67 1.70 -6.18 -27.03
N LEU A 68 1.62 -5.64 -25.80
CA LEU A 68 2.09 -6.30 -24.58
C LEU A 68 0.87 -6.66 -23.70
N PRO A 69 0.18 -7.79 -23.96
CA PRO A 69 -0.95 -8.19 -23.15
C PRO A 69 -0.52 -8.55 -21.72
N LEU A 70 -1.45 -8.43 -20.78
CA LEU A 70 -1.24 -8.95 -19.43
C LEU A 70 -1.20 -10.47 -19.44
N LYS A 71 -0.38 -11.06 -18.56
CA LYS A 71 -0.46 -12.50 -18.28
C LYS A 71 -1.82 -12.83 -17.68
N GLU A 72 -2.34 -14.02 -17.97
CA GLU A 72 -3.67 -14.51 -17.56
C GLU A 72 -3.99 -14.32 -16.07
N ASN A 73 -3.00 -14.52 -15.19
CA ASN A 73 -3.17 -14.38 -13.74
C ASN A 73 -3.08 -12.93 -13.22
N THR A 74 -2.66 -11.98 -14.05
CA THR A 74 -2.40 -10.58 -13.61
C THR A 74 -3.68 -9.83 -13.22
N PRO A 75 -4.79 -9.88 -13.98
CA PRO A 75 -6.04 -9.23 -13.59
C PRO A 75 -6.56 -9.71 -12.24
N SER A 76 -6.56 -11.02 -12.01
CA SER A 76 -6.97 -11.62 -10.73
C SER A 76 -6.03 -11.21 -9.60
N GLY A 77 -4.72 -11.19 -9.86
CA GLY A 77 -3.71 -10.71 -8.92
C GLY A 77 -3.92 -9.25 -8.50
N ILE A 78 -4.24 -8.36 -9.45
CA ILE A 78 -4.53 -6.94 -9.16
C ILE A 78 -5.74 -6.83 -8.23
N ARG A 79 -6.82 -7.59 -8.49
CA ARG A 79 -8.04 -7.56 -7.67
C ARG A 79 -7.78 -8.04 -6.24
N ILE A 80 -7.18 -9.23 -6.10
CA ILE A 80 -6.94 -9.85 -4.78
C ILE A 80 -5.97 -9.00 -3.96
N MET A 81 -4.82 -8.63 -4.54
CA MET A 81 -3.82 -7.82 -3.83
C MET A 81 -4.32 -6.40 -3.57
N GLY A 82 -5.16 -5.85 -4.44
CA GLY A 82 -5.81 -4.56 -4.23
C GLY A 82 -6.78 -4.57 -3.05
N ILE A 83 -7.60 -5.62 -2.90
CA ILE A 83 -8.51 -5.76 -1.75
C ILE A 83 -7.72 -5.86 -0.43
N LEU A 84 -6.69 -6.71 -0.39
CA LEU A 84 -5.80 -6.81 0.77
C LEU A 84 -5.10 -5.47 1.06
N GLY A 85 -4.64 -4.79 0.01
CA GLY A 85 -4.02 -3.48 0.12
C GLY A 85 -4.96 -2.40 0.63
N LEU A 86 -6.26 -2.45 0.31
CA LEU A 86 -7.25 -1.51 0.84
C LEU A 86 -7.48 -1.72 2.34
N ILE A 87 -7.54 -2.98 2.80
CA ILE A 87 -7.63 -3.30 4.23
C ILE A 87 -6.42 -2.71 4.96
N PHE A 88 -5.22 -2.96 4.42
CA PHE A 88 -3.99 -2.42 5.00
C PHE A 88 -3.96 -0.88 5.00
N ALA A 89 -4.34 -0.25 3.90
CA ALA A 89 -4.39 1.19 3.79
C ALA A 89 -5.38 1.81 4.79
N PHE A 90 -6.52 1.15 5.02
CA PHE A 90 -7.48 1.56 6.05
C PHE A 90 -6.87 1.44 7.46
N MET A 91 -6.16 0.35 7.75
CA MET A 91 -5.44 0.20 9.03
C MET A 91 -4.37 1.29 9.23
N LEU A 92 -3.67 1.68 8.17
CA LEU A 92 -2.72 2.79 8.20
C LEU A 92 -3.41 4.13 8.48
N LEU A 93 -4.56 4.38 7.86
CA LEU A 93 -5.33 5.61 8.11
C LEU A 93 -5.80 5.67 9.56
N MET A 94 -6.36 4.57 10.09
CA MET A 94 -6.83 4.51 11.48
C MET A 94 -5.68 4.68 12.48
N SER A 95 -4.57 3.96 12.26
CA SER A 95 -3.36 4.08 13.09
C SER A 95 -2.77 5.48 13.04
N GLY A 96 -2.70 6.07 11.84
CA GLY A 96 -2.18 7.42 11.63
C GLY A 96 -3.07 8.50 12.23
N PHE A 97 -4.39 8.36 12.09
CA PHE A 97 -5.37 9.25 12.71
C PHE A 97 -5.23 9.24 14.22
N PHE A 98 -5.27 8.05 14.83
CA PHE A 98 -5.09 7.87 16.28
C PHE A 98 -3.77 8.49 16.75
N ALA A 99 -2.67 8.26 16.02
CA ALA A 99 -1.38 8.78 16.40
C ALA A 99 -1.25 10.31 16.37
N VAL A 100 -1.99 10.98 15.48
CA VAL A 100 -2.01 12.43 15.39
C VAL A 100 -2.98 13.06 16.40
N THR A 101 -4.06 12.37 16.75
CA THR A 101 -5.13 12.92 17.62
C THR A 101 -4.96 12.64 19.11
N ILE A 102 -4.15 11.66 19.52
CA ILE A 102 -3.94 11.38 20.95
C ILE A 102 -3.35 12.60 21.67
N PRO A 103 -3.98 13.05 22.77
CA PRO A 103 -3.41 14.07 23.65
C PRO A 103 -2.07 13.62 24.26
N ALA A 104 -1.15 14.57 24.45
CA ALA A 104 0.18 14.28 24.99
C ALA A 104 0.15 13.64 26.39
N GLU A 105 -0.88 13.93 27.20
CA GLU A 105 -1.03 13.31 28.52
C GLU A 105 -1.40 11.82 28.43
N GLN A 106 -2.37 11.47 27.58
CA GLN A 106 -2.73 10.07 27.33
C GLN A 106 -1.57 9.30 26.69
N MET A 107 -0.76 9.97 25.87
CA MET A 107 0.47 9.37 25.34
C MET A 107 1.44 8.97 26.46
N LYS A 108 1.64 9.83 27.46
CA LYS A 108 2.52 9.51 28.60
C LYS A 108 2.05 8.28 29.36
N ASP A 109 0.73 8.12 29.52
CA ASP A 109 0.18 6.95 30.20
C ASP A 109 0.29 5.66 29.37
N LEU A 110 0.20 5.76 28.04
CA LEU A 110 0.51 4.63 27.15
C LEU A 110 2.00 4.27 27.17
N LEU A 111 2.89 5.27 27.19
CA LEU A 111 4.34 5.06 27.27
C LEU A 111 4.74 4.39 28.58
N LYS A 112 4.08 4.71 29.70
CA LYS A 112 4.31 4.05 31.00
C LYS A 112 4.08 2.53 30.98
N GLN A 113 3.30 2.03 30.02
CA GLN A 113 3.05 0.59 29.85
C GLN A 113 4.16 -0.12 29.06
N LEU A 114 5.05 0.63 28.40
CA LEU A 114 6.18 0.07 27.69
C LEU A 114 7.38 -0.14 28.62
N PRO A 115 8.27 -1.09 28.30
CA PRO A 115 9.53 -1.28 29.02
C PRO A 115 10.35 0.04 29.11
N PRO A 116 11.12 0.25 30.20
CA PRO A 116 11.87 1.49 30.41
C PRO A 116 12.82 1.85 29.26
N GLU A 117 13.39 0.83 28.61
CA GLU A 117 14.28 0.96 27.45
C GLU A 117 13.58 1.55 26.22
N GLN A 118 12.27 1.32 26.08
CA GLN A 118 11.44 1.83 24.99
C GLN A 118 10.82 3.19 25.32
N GLN A 119 10.66 3.52 26.61
CA GLN A 119 10.14 4.83 27.03
C GLN A 119 11.08 5.99 26.66
N ALA A 120 12.39 5.79 26.76
CA ALA A 120 13.37 6.83 26.46
C ALA A 120 13.50 7.17 24.96
N SER A 121 13.07 6.27 24.07
CA SER A 121 13.24 6.40 22.63
C SER A 121 12.03 7.00 21.89
N ILE A 122 10.85 7.04 22.52
CA ILE A 122 9.62 7.53 21.89
C ILE A 122 9.35 8.97 22.30
N GLN A 123 9.84 9.92 21.49
CA GLN A 123 9.43 11.32 21.60
C GLN A 123 8.02 11.51 21.03
N SER A 124 7.17 12.29 21.72
CA SER A 124 5.79 12.55 21.30
C SER A 124 5.69 13.13 19.88
N ASP A 125 6.66 13.96 19.47
CA ASP A 125 6.70 14.55 18.14
C ASP A 125 7.04 13.53 17.05
N MET A 126 7.92 12.56 17.37
CA MET A 126 8.24 11.46 16.45
C MET A 126 7.03 10.57 16.21
N PHE A 127 6.23 10.33 17.25
CA PHE A 127 4.98 9.56 17.14
C PHE A 127 3.95 10.26 16.26
N LYS A 128 3.77 11.58 16.41
CA LYS A 128 2.88 12.37 15.56
C LYS A 128 3.38 12.44 14.11
N LEU A 129 4.69 12.53 13.89
CA LEU A 129 5.29 12.49 12.56
C LEU A 129 5.01 11.14 11.89
N LEU A 130 5.21 10.04 12.61
CA LEU A 130 4.89 8.70 12.14
C LEU A 130 3.39 8.58 11.79
N GLY A 131 2.52 9.15 12.62
CA GLY A 131 1.09 9.23 12.34
C GLY A 131 0.76 9.93 11.02
N LYS A 132 1.41 11.08 10.75
CA LYS A 132 1.26 11.79 9.47
C LYS A 132 1.77 10.98 8.28
N ILE A 133 2.89 10.27 8.42
CA ILE A 133 3.43 9.39 7.39
C ILE A 133 2.45 8.25 7.09
N CYS A 134 1.87 7.62 8.11
CA CYS A 134 0.86 6.57 7.96
C CYS A 134 -0.39 7.08 7.23
N LEU A 135 -0.87 8.28 7.59
CA LEU A 135 -2.00 8.91 6.90
C LEU A 135 -1.70 9.13 5.42
N PHE A 136 -0.54 9.73 5.11
CA PHE A 136 -0.12 9.97 3.73
C PHE A 136 0.01 8.66 2.94
N ALA A 137 0.68 7.65 3.50
CA ALA A 137 0.83 6.33 2.89
C ALA A 137 -0.52 5.67 2.61
N GLY A 138 -1.46 5.70 3.57
CA GLY A 138 -2.80 5.17 3.41
C GLY A 138 -3.55 5.81 2.24
N VAL A 139 -3.50 7.15 2.12
CA VAL A 139 -4.11 7.87 0.99
C VAL A 139 -3.46 7.46 -0.33
N VAL A 140 -2.12 7.39 -0.40
CA VAL A 140 -1.40 6.98 -1.62
C VAL A 140 -1.82 5.58 -2.08
N PHE A 141 -1.91 4.61 -1.16
CA PHE A 141 -2.35 3.26 -1.50
C PHE A 141 -3.79 3.22 -1.98
N ILE A 142 -4.72 3.89 -1.29
CA ILE A 142 -6.13 3.94 -1.68
C ILE A 142 -6.28 4.52 -3.09
N VAL A 143 -5.64 5.66 -3.37
CA VAL A 143 -5.72 6.30 -4.69
C VAL A 143 -5.12 5.38 -5.76
N ASN A 144 -3.95 4.78 -5.50
CA ASN A 144 -3.30 3.87 -6.44
C ASN A 144 -4.18 2.64 -6.76
N ILE A 145 -4.77 2.00 -5.75
CA ILE A 145 -5.62 0.81 -5.92
C ILE A 145 -6.92 1.16 -6.64
N ASN A 146 -7.57 2.29 -6.31
CA ASN A 146 -8.78 2.70 -7.01
C ASN A 146 -8.51 3.00 -8.49
N LEU A 147 -7.38 3.64 -8.79
CA LEU A 147 -6.96 3.86 -10.17
C LEU A 147 -6.63 2.55 -10.89
N SER A 148 -5.94 1.61 -10.23
CA SER A 148 -5.62 0.30 -10.82
C SER A 148 -6.89 -0.48 -11.18
N PHE A 149 -7.91 -0.48 -10.31
CA PHE A 149 -9.19 -1.14 -10.59
C PHE A 149 -9.92 -0.52 -11.78
N ARG A 150 -9.93 0.81 -11.85
CA ARG A 150 -10.54 1.53 -12.97
C ARG A 150 -9.82 1.23 -14.29
N PHE A 151 -8.50 1.29 -14.28
CA PHE A 151 -7.68 1.03 -15.47
C PHE A 151 -7.68 -0.46 -15.86
N LEU A 152 -7.84 -1.37 -14.89
CA LEU A 152 -8.01 -2.79 -15.15
C LEU A 152 -9.33 -3.05 -15.86
N ARG A 153 -10.42 -2.42 -15.41
CA ARG A 153 -11.72 -2.51 -16.09
C ARG A 153 -11.63 -1.98 -17.53
N GLN A 154 -11.00 -0.82 -17.72
CA GLN A 154 -10.76 -0.27 -19.06
C GLN A 154 -9.95 -1.24 -19.93
N TRP A 155 -8.90 -1.86 -19.37
CA TRP A 155 -8.10 -2.85 -20.09
C TRP A 155 -8.95 -4.07 -20.51
N GLN A 156 -9.82 -4.57 -19.63
CA GLN A 156 -10.71 -5.69 -19.93
C GLN A 156 -11.71 -5.37 -21.04
N GLU A 157 -12.33 -4.19 -20.99
CA GLU A 157 -13.27 -3.72 -22.03
C GLU A 157 -12.59 -3.67 -23.42
N LEU A 158 -11.34 -3.20 -23.49
CA LEU A 158 -10.57 -3.15 -24.74
C LEU A 158 -10.19 -4.51 -25.31
N HIS A 159 -10.10 -5.55 -24.49
CA HIS A 159 -9.69 -6.89 -24.91
C HIS A 159 -10.87 -7.86 -25.07
N GLN A 160 -11.99 -7.63 -24.37
CA GLN A 160 -13.23 -8.36 -24.59
C GLN A 160 -13.95 -7.88 -25.86
N GLY A 161 -13.95 -6.57 -26.14
CA GLY A 161 -14.53 -6.04 -27.38
C GLY A 161 -13.80 -6.45 -28.67
N LYS A 162 -12.53 -6.87 -28.58
CA LYS A 162 -11.78 -7.40 -29.73
C LYS A 162 -12.13 -8.86 -30.07
N GLY A 163 -12.84 -9.57 -29.20
CA GLY A 163 -13.23 -10.96 -29.42
C GLY A 163 -14.53 -11.13 -30.20
N GLU A 164 -15.41 -10.12 -30.20
CA GLU A 164 -16.74 -10.19 -30.86
C GLU A 164 -16.72 -9.72 -32.31
N ASP A 165 -15.78 -8.84 -32.70
CA ASP A 165 -15.65 -8.34 -34.08
C ASP A 165 -14.70 -9.18 -34.96
N GLY A 166 -14.22 -10.32 -34.45
CA GLY A 166 -13.18 -11.16 -35.06
C GLY A 166 -13.59 -12.58 -35.43
N GLU A 167 -14.88 -12.94 -35.31
CA GLU A 167 -15.45 -14.19 -35.83
C GLU A 167 -16.30 -13.95 -37.09
#